data_AF-A0A945R1D6-F1
#
_entry.id   AF-A0A945R1D6-F1
#
_cell.length_a   1.000
_cell.length_b   1.000
_cell.length_c   1.000
_cell.angle_alpha   90.00
_cell.angle_beta   90.00
_cell.angle_gamma   90.00
#
_symmetry.space_group_name_H-M   'P 1'
#
loop_
_entity.id
_entity.type
_entity.pdbx_description
1 polymer ?
#
loop_
_entity_poly.entity_id
_entity_poly.type
_entity_poly.pdbx_seq_one_letter_code
_entity_poly.pdbx_strand_id
1 'polypeptide(L)'
;MTTKITRRDLLQDAGLISLGLGITPSAAAATTLGADHKSYPPTRTGLRGSHPGSFEGAHAYARDGLPHPKPQPLDESFDLVIVGAGISGLAAAYYYQKRFGPDRKILILDNH
;
A
#
# COMPACT_ATOMS: atom_id res chain seq x y z
N MET A 1 -23.12 8.76 38.15
CA MET A 1 -23.56 8.88 36.74
C MET A 1 -22.37 8.52 35.86
N THR A 2 -22.46 7.46 35.07
CA THR A 2 -21.35 7.00 34.21
C THR A 2 -21.53 7.59 32.82
N THR A 3 -20.78 8.64 32.50
CA THR A 3 -20.77 9.23 31.15
C THR A 3 -20.02 8.30 30.21
N LYS A 4 -20.68 7.85 29.14
CA LYS A 4 -20.06 7.04 28.08
C LYS A 4 -19.23 7.95 27.19
N ILE A 5 -17.92 7.73 27.13
CA ILE A 5 -17.01 8.42 26.22
C ILE A 5 -17.33 7.96 24.80
N THR A 6 -17.58 8.91 23.88
CA THR A 6 -17.84 8.58 22.48
C THR A 6 -16.54 8.56 21.67
N ARG A 7 -16.50 7.85 20.53
CA ARG A 7 -15.31 7.81 19.66
C ARG A 7 -14.83 9.21 19.23
N ARG A 8 -15.73 10.18 19.19
CA ARG A 8 -15.44 11.55 18.78
C ARG A 8 -14.69 12.33 19.87
N ASP A 9 -15.02 12.08 21.14
CA ASP A 9 -14.32 12.70 22.28
C ASP A 9 -12.87 12.19 22.35
N LEU A 10 -12.65 10.88 22.15
CA LEU A 10 -11.32 10.28 22.09
C LEU A 10 -10.45 10.87 20.96
N LEU A 11 -11.03 11.10 19.78
CA LEU A 11 -10.31 11.61 18.61
C LEU A 11 -9.98 13.11 18.75
N GLN A 12 -10.86 13.89 19.38
CA GLN A 12 -10.60 15.31 19.61
C GLN A 12 -9.54 15.54 20.70
N ASP A 13 -9.57 14.75 21.78
CA ASP A 13 -8.57 14.83 22.85
C ASP A 13 -7.18 14.34 22.37
N ALA A 14 -7.12 13.29 21.54
CA ALA A 14 -5.87 12.86 20.92
C ALA A 14 -5.27 13.92 19.98
N GLY A 15 -6.12 14.68 19.28
CA GLY A 15 -5.70 15.78 18.40
C GLY A 15 -5.09 16.97 19.17
N LEU A 16 -5.64 17.29 20.34
CA LEU A 16 -5.15 18.38 21.21
C LEU A 16 -3.77 18.07 21.83
N ILE A 17 -3.47 16.80 22.10
CA ILE A 17 -2.14 16.39 22.60
C ILE A 17 -1.06 16.52 21.51
N SER A 18 -1.41 16.34 20.23
CA SER A 18 -0.46 16.43 19.11
C SER A 18 -0.04 17.84 18.70
N LEU A 19 -0.75 18.90 19.11
CA LEU A 19 -0.35 20.29 18.81
C LEU A 19 0.66 20.89 19.82
N GLY A 20 0.89 20.24 20.97
CA GLY A 20 1.70 20.80 22.06
C GLY A 20 3.20 20.51 22.03
N LEU A 21 3.71 19.65 21.13
CA LEU A 21 5.08 19.08 21.25
C LEU A 21 6.04 19.32 20.06
N GLY A 22 5.77 20.29 19.18
CA GLY A 22 6.53 20.40 17.91
C GLY A 22 7.40 21.63 17.66
N ILE A 23 7.26 22.72 18.40
CA ILE A 23 8.05 23.94 18.18
C ILE A 23 9.36 23.90 18.98
N THR A 24 10.38 23.24 18.42
CA THR A 24 11.81 23.52 18.70
C THR A 24 12.67 23.21 17.46
N PRO A 25 13.43 24.19 16.91
CA PRO A 25 14.47 23.93 15.94
C PRO A 25 15.80 23.76 16.68
N SER A 26 16.34 22.54 16.73
CA SER A 26 17.74 22.36 17.14
C SER A 26 18.39 21.20 16.40
N ALA A 27 19.55 21.53 15.84
CA ALA A 27 20.42 20.76 14.96
C ALA A 27 20.61 19.29 15.33
N ALA A 28 20.50 18.43 14.32
CA ALA A 28 21.25 17.18 14.26
C ALA A 28 21.85 17.04 12.85
N ALA A 29 23.13 17.38 12.73
CA ALA A 29 23.91 17.09 11.54
C ALA A 29 24.04 15.57 11.42
N ALA A 30 23.39 14.97 10.41
CA ALA A 30 23.56 13.56 10.10
C ALA A 30 24.77 13.38 9.19
N THR A 31 25.86 12.86 9.75
CA THR A 31 27.02 12.34 9.01
C THR A 31 26.54 11.27 8.03
N THR A 32 26.66 11.52 6.73
CA THR A 32 26.42 10.53 5.68
C THR A 32 27.59 9.54 5.63
N LEU A 33 27.53 8.51 6.46
CA LEU A 33 28.30 7.29 6.24
C LEU A 33 27.69 6.59 5.03
N GLY A 34 28.48 6.45 3.95
CA GLY A 34 28.12 5.72 2.74
C GLY A 34 27.82 4.26 3.06
N ALA A 35 26.57 3.98 3.41
CA ALA A 35 26.04 2.64 3.45
C ALA A 35 25.58 2.30 2.03
N ASP A 36 25.95 1.12 1.55
CA ASP A 36 25.39 0.51 0.36
C ASP A 36 23.88 0.36 0.58
N HIS A 37 23.12 1.38 0.17
CA HIS A 37 21.69 1.47 0.43
C HIS A 37 20.99 0.42 -0.43
N LYS A 38 20.85 -0.81 0.11
CA LYS A 38 19.81 -1.74 -0.32
C LYS A 38 18.54 -0.93 -0.50
N SER A 39 18.03 -0.87 -1.72
CA SER A 39 16.90 -0.03 -2.08
C SER A 39 15.74 -0.39 -1.14
N TYR A 40 15.48 0.47 -0.14
CA TYR A 40 14.43 0.26 0.85
C TYR A 40 13.25 1.13 0.42
N PRO A 41 12.20 0.55 -0.19
CA PRO A 41 11.12 1.34 -0.78
C PRO A 41 10.48 2.36 0.16
N PRO A 42 10.37 2.12 1.49
CA PRO A 42 9.82 3.11 2.43
C PRO A 42 10.67 4.36 2.68
N THR A 43 11.97 4.38 2.35
CA THR A 43 12.78 5.62 2.45
C THR A 43 12.65 6.53 1.24
N ARG A 44 11.95 6.09 0.18
CA ARG A 44 11.73 6.93 -1.00
C ARG A 44 10.70 8.02 -0.68
N THR A 45 11.09 9.26 -0.95
CA THR A 45 10.23 10.45 -0.79
C THR A 45 9.51 10.79 -2.12
N GLY A 46 8.41 11.53 -2.05
CA GLY A 46 7.59 11.94 -3.21
C GLY A 46 6.33 11.09 -3.42
N LEU A 47 5.40 11.59 -4.25
CA LEU A 47 4.18 10.86 -4.63
C LEU A 47 4.54 9.75 -5.62
N ARG A 48 4.34 8.49 -5.23
CA ARG A 48 4.67 7.30 -6.03
C ARG A 48 3.43 6.49 -6.43
N GLY A 49 2.28 7.15 -6.45
CA GLY A 49 1.03 6.60 -6.96
C GLY A 49 0.96 6.73 -8.48
N SER A 50 -0.23 7.01 -8.99
CA SER A 50 -0.43 7.18 -10.42
C SER A 50 0.37 8.37 -10.96
N HIS A 51 1.11 8.13 -12.05
CA HIS A 51 1.80 9.14 -12.83
C HIS A 51 1.05 9.39 -14.15
N PRO A 52 1.32 10.49 -14.87
CA PRO A 52 0.86 10.63 -16.25
C PRO A 52 1.27 9.38 -17.05
N GLY A 53 0.29 8.68 -17.63
CA GLY A 53 0.49 7.40 -18.32
C GLY A 53 -0.03 6.17 -17.59
N SER A 54 -0.19 6.18 -16.25
CA SER A 54 -0.64 4.99 -15.51
C SER A 54 -2.06 4.53 -15.86
N PHE A 55 -2.86 5.40 -16.49
CA PHE A 55 -4.23 5.12 -16.94
C PHE A 55 -4.32 4.70 -18.41
N GLU A 56 -3.25 4.85 -19.20
CA GLU A 56 -3.30 4.68 -20.66
C GLU A 56 -3.69 3.25 -21.04
N GLY A 57 -3.11 2.24 -20.38
CA GLY A 57 -3.47 0.84 -20.62
C GLY A 57 -4.94 0.58 -20.34
N ALA A 58 -5.46 1.01 -19.19
CA ALA A 58 -6.86 0.82 -18.83
C ALA A 58 -7.81 1.55 -19.79
N HIS A 59 -7.49 2.78 -20.18
CA HIS A 59 -8.28 3.54 -21.15
C HIS A 59 -8.24 2.93 -22.56
N ALA A 60 -7.09 2.43 -23.01
CA ALA A 60 -6.98 1.81 -24.32
C ALA A 60 -7.97 0.65 -24.48
N TYR A 61 -8.10 -0.21 -23.46
CA TYR A 61 -9.06 -1.31 -23.48
C TYR A 61 -10.51 -0.85 -23.21
N ALA A 62 -10.74 -0.01 -22.20
CA ALA A 62 -12.09 0.32 -21.74
C ALA A 62 -12.79 1.44 -22.56
N ARG A 63 -12.02 2.33 -23.19
CA ARG A 63 -12.53 3.51 -23.92
C ARG A 63 -12.21 3.44 -25.40
N ASP A 64 -10.97 3.10 -25.75
CA ASP A 64 -10.49 3.16 -27.13
C ASP A 64 -10.75 1.85 -27.90
N GLY A 65 -11.28 0.83 -27.22
CA GLY A 65 -11.72 -0.42 -27.83
C GLY A 65 -10.58 -1.31 -28.32
N LEU A 66 -9.39 -1.20 -27.73
CA LEU A 66 -8.28 -2.11 -28.06
C LEU A 66 -8.73 -3.57 -27.86
N PRO A 67 -8.50 -4.45 -28.83
CA PRO A 67 -8.82 -5.86 -28.68
C PRO A 67 -7.97 -6.47 -27.57
N HIS A 68 -8.59 -7.26 -26.70
CA HIS A 68 -7.84 -8.04 -25.71
C HIS A 68 -6.99 -9.08 -26.43
N PRO A 69 -5.67 -9.14 -26.17
CA PRO A 69 -4.85 -10.22 -26.70
C PRO A 69 -5.38 -11.56 -26.20
N LYS A 70 -5.23 -12.61 -27.00
CA LYS A 70 -5.61 -13.96 -26.57
C LYS A 70 -4.80 -14.32 -25.32
N PRO A 71 -5.43 -14.76 -24.23
CA PRO A 71 -4.71 -15.15 -23.03
C PRO A 71 -3.78 -16.32 -23.36
N GLN A 72 -2.53 -16.24 -22.91
CA GLN A 72 -1.64 -17.39 -22.93
C GLN A 72 -1.92 -18.23 -21.69
N PRO A 73 -2.09 -19.55 -21.82
CA PRO A 73 -2.21 -20.42 -20.67
C PRO A 73 -0.91 -20.34 -19.87
N LEU A 74 -1.05 -20.24 -18.56
CA LEU A 74 0.05 -20.38 -17.62
C LEU A 74 0.06 -21.81 -17.11
N ASP A 75 1.22 -22.45 -17.08
CA ASP A 75 1.40 -23.81 -16.56
C ASP A 75 1.40 -23.86 -15.00
N GLU A 76 0.83 -22.84 -14.37
CA GLU A 76 0.78 -22.68 -12.92
C GLU A 76 -0.67 -22.52 -12.45
N SER A 77 -0.95 -23.08 -11.28
CA SER A 77 -2.23 -22.94 -10.60
C SER A 77 -2.05 -22.20 -9.27
N PHE A 78 -2.99 -21.31 -8.96
CA PHE A 78 -3.02 -20.52 -7.74
C PHE A 78 -4.29 -20.81 -6.96
N ASP A 79 -4.19 -20.83 -5.64
CA ASP A 79 -5.32 -20.99 -4.72
C ASP A 79 -6.14 -19.69 -4.61
N LEU A 80 -5.50 -18.54 -4.88
CA LEU A 80 -6.10 -17.22 -4.83
C LEU A 80 -5.41 -16.25 -5.81
N VAL A 81 -6.22 -15.47 -6.52
CA VAL A 81 -5.75 -14.33 -7.34
C VAL A 81 -6.30 -13.04 -6.73
N ILE A 82 -5.43 -12.06 -6.50
CA ILE A 82 -5.75 -10.73 -5.97
C ILE A 82 -5.34 -9.69 -7.01
N VAL A 83 -6.27 -8.81 -7.38
CA VAL A 83 -5.98 -7.65 -8.23
C VAL A 83 -5.88 -6.41 -7.34
N GLY A 84 -4.66 -5.89 -7.22
CA GLY A 84 -4.27 -4.75 -6.38
C GLY A 84 -3.41 -5.18 -5.19
N ALA A 85 -2.15 -4.71 -5.15
CA ALA A 85 -1.19 -4.89 -4.05
C ALA A 85 -1.22 -3.74 -3.03
N GLY A 86 -2.33 -3.01 -2.95
CA GLY A 86 -2.58 -2.05 -1.87
C GLY A 86 -2.73 -2.73 -0.50
N ILE A 87 -2.90 -1.93 0.57
CA ILE A 87 -3.05 -2.43 1.94
C ILE A 87 -4.16 -3.49 2.05
N SER A 88 -5.29 -3.27 1.38
CA SER A 88 -6.40 -4.23 1.36
C SER A 88 -6.05 -5.55 0.68
N GLY A 89 -5.29 -5.52 -0.42
CA GLY A 89 -4.86 -6.72 -1.14
C GLY A 89 -3.83 -7.53 -0.35
N LEU A 90 -2.84 -6.85 0.23
CA LEU A 90 -1.86 -7.49 1.10
C LEU A 90 -2.51 -8.05 2.38
N ALA A 91 -3.49 -7.34 2.95
CA ALA A 91 -4.27 -7.85 4.07
C ALA A 91 -5.06 -9.10 3.67
N ALA A 92 -5.71 -9.11 2.49
CA ALA A 92 -6.41 -10.28 1.99
C ALA A 92 -5.46 -11.48 1.82
N ALA A 93 -4.28 -11.29 1.22
CA ALA A 93 -3.27 -12.34 1.09
C ALA A 93 -2.83 -12.88 2.46
N TYR A 94 -2.54 -11.98 3.40
CA TYR A 94 -2.14 -12.33 4.76
C TYR A 94 -3.22 -13.15 5.49
N TYR A 95 -4.47 -12.70 5.48
CA TYR A 95 -5.56 -13.41 6.17
C TYR A 95 -5.93 -14.71 5.48
N TYR A 96 -5.81 -14.79 4.16
CA TYR A 96 -5.99 -16.03 3.42
C TYR A 96 -4.92 -17.06 3.82
N GLN A 97 -3.65 -16.68 3.79
CA GLN A 97 -2.55 -17.55 4.21
C GLN A 97 -2.69 -17.98 5.68
N LYS A 98 -3.07 -17.05 6.58
CA LYS A 98 -3.31 -17.35 7.99
C LYS A 98 -4.44 -18.36 8.21
N ARG A 99 -5.49 -18.33 7.36
CA ARG A 99 -6.64 -19.22 7.47
C ARG A 99 -6.40 -20.59 6.84
N PHE A 100 -5.69 -20.63 5.71
CA PHE A 100 -5.61 -21.83 4.88
C PHE A 100 -4.23 -22.51 4.86
N GLY A 101 -3.21 -21.89 5.47
CA GLY A 101 -1.86 -22.43 5.58
C GLY A 101 -0.82 -21.62 4.79
N PRO A 102 0.47 -21.73 5.15
CA PRO A 102 1.56 -21.03 4.47
C PRO A 102 1.89 -21.57 3.07
N ASP A 103 1.42 -22.78 2.75
CA ASP A 103 1.65 -23.53 1.51
C ASP A 103 0.77 -23.07 0.32
N ARG A 104 -0.12 -22.09 0.54
CA ARG A 104 -1.01 -21.54 -0.50
C ARG A 104 -0.26 -20.70 -1.52
N LYS A 105 -0.51 -20.96 -2.79
CA LYS A 105 -0.02 -20.15 -3.91
C LYS A 105 -0.99 -19.00 -4.16
N ILE A 106 -0.55 -17.78 -3.86
CA ILE A 106 -1.35 -16.56 -4.03
C ILE A 106 -0.69 -15.71 -5.13
N LEU A 107 -1.41 -15.41 -6.20
CA LEU A 107 -0.99 -14.48 -7.25
C LEU A 107 -1.53 -13.09 -6.92
N ILE A 108 -0.66 -12.08 -6.87
CA ILE A 108 -1.05 -10.68 -6.68
C ILE A 108 -0.64 -9.91 -7.94
N LEU A 109 -1.62 -9.24 -8.56
CA LEU A 109 -1.44 -8.43 -9.76
C LEU A 109 -1.58 -6.96 -9.39
N ASP A 110 -0.54 -6.15 -9.58
CA ASP A 110 -0.60 -4.70 -9.38
C ASP A 110 0.00 -3.96 -10.57
N ASN A 111 -0.54 -2.78 -10.85
CA ASN A 111 -0.16 -1.96 -12.01
C ASN A 111 0.88 -0.89 -11.64
N HIS A 112 1.40 -0.86 -10.41
CA HIS A 112 2.39 0.12 -9.92
C HIS A 112 3.65 -0.59 -9.38
#